data_AF-A0A2N1Q5U6-F1
#
_entry.id   AF-A0A2N1Q5U6-F1
#
_cell.length_a   1.000
_cell.length_b   1.000
_cell.length_c   1.000
_cell.angle_alpha   90.00
_cell.angle_beta   90.00
_cell.angle_gamma   90.00
#
_symmetry.space_group_name_H-M   'P 1'
#
loop_
_entity.id
_entity.type
_entity.pdbx_description
1 polymer ?
#
loop_
_entity_poly.entity_id
_entity_poly.type
_entity_poly.pdbx_seq_one_letter_code
_entity_poly.pdbx_strand_id
1 'polypeptide(L)'
;MLTEKLKRNKQKVITLSITIVITLFIFSMSLFSGTESGEMSSGLSVNIKSLLDSVFVNNTISLSTLNIVVRKGAHVFEYMILGISYFFTAREWRLSILKVLVLGLLTATADELLQNIPIDRTASALDIFLYDFGGFILGFGLFMLIFNKKYNLSDYEIYNKLQSNEISPRKAYKYLYSSESYIRFTNNAHFVKLRIIIPDEAKVTKFLSVLFFFPIPLVLFKLAIPFIKFDKMDMPITKAELIKIVNSKGIKIKVNAHTKEKVIIKTI
;
A
#
# COMPACT_ATOMS: atom_id res chain seq x y z
N MET A 1 -18.63 21.56 -3.05
CA MET A 1 -17.94 20.57 -3.91
C MET A 1 -16.54 21.04 -4.36
N LEU A 2 -16.38 22.29 -4.84
CA LEU A 2 -15.06 22.85 -5.19
C LEU A 2 -14.10 22.98 -3.99
N THR A 3 -14.61 23.44 -2.85
CA THR A 3 -13.87 23.65 -1.59
C THR A 3 -13.28 22.34 -1.04
N GLU A 4 -14.07 21.26 -1.03
CA GLU A 4 -13.62 19.92 -0.65
C GLU A 4 -12.54 19.36 -1.59
N LYS A 5 -12.65 19.62 -2.89
CA LYS A 5 -11.67 19.19 -3.89
C LYS A 5 -10.34 19.93 -3.72
N LEU A 6 -10.39 21.24 -3.47
CA LEU A 6 -9.21 22.07 -3.18
C LEU A 6 -8.51 21.65 -1.89
N LYS A 7 -9.27 21.39 -0.81
CA LYS A 7 -8.75 20.91 0.47
C LYS A 7 -8.01 19.59 0.33
N ARG A 8 -8.57 18.63 -0.42
CA ARG A 8 -7.92 17.33 -0.67
C ARG A 8 -6.66 17.46 -1.53
N ASN A 9 -6.66 18.34 -2.53
CA ASN A 9 -5.44 18.59 -3.32
C ASN A 9 -4.33 19.21 -2.47
N LYS A 10 -4.68 20.14 -1.57
CA LYS A 10 -3.71 20.71 -0.61
C LYS A 10 -3.12 19.63 0.31
N GLN A 11 -3.97 18.74 0.84
CA GLN A 11 -3.50 17.61 1.68
C GLN A 11 -2.56 16.68 0.94
N LYS A 12 -2.85 16.34 -0.31
CA LYS A 12 -1.96 15.52 -1.17
C LYS A 12 -0.57 16.12 -1.34
N VAL A 13 -0.50 17.44 -1.55
CA VAL A 13 0.78 18.15 -1.72
C VAL A 13 1.54 18.18 -0.40
N ILE A 14 0.85 18.47 0.72
CA ILE A 14 1.48 18.51 2.04
C ILE A 14 2.06 17.15 2.42
N THR A 15 1.28 16.06 2.31
CA THR A 15 1.75 14.72 2.69
C THR A 15 2.91 14.28 1.82
N LEU A 16 2.83 14.49 0.50
CA LEU A 16 3.93 14.18 -0.41
C LEU A 16 5.19 15.01 -0.09
N SER A 17 5.03 16.30 0.20
CA SER A 17 6.18 17.17 0.54
C SER A 17 6.87 16.69 1.80
N ILE A 18 6.12 16.32 2.84
CA ILE A 18 6.66 15.76 4.08
C ILE A 18 7.44 14.48 3.79
N THR A 19 6.88 13.55 3.01
CA THR A 19 7.57 12.31 2.62
C THR A 19 8.89 12.61 1.90
N ILE A 20 8.88 13.53 0.94
CA ILE A 20 10.10 13.92 0.20
C ILE A 20 11.15 14.52 1.13
N VAL A 21 10.75 15.44 2.01
CA VAL A 21 11.67 16.08 2.96
C VAL A 21 12.32 15.04 3.88
N ILE A 22 11.55 14.08 4.41
CA ILE A 22 12.09 13.00 5.25
C ILE A 22 13.05 12.12 4.43
N THR A 23 12.72 11.76 3.19
CA THR A 23 13.62 10.98 2.33
C THR A 23 14.93 11.72 2.06
N LEU A 24 14.87 13.02 1.75
CA LEU A 24 16.07 13.83 1.52
C LEU A 24 16.92 13.97 2.79
N PHE A 25 16.27 14.09 3.95
CA PHE A 25 16.96 14.11 5.23
C PHE A 25 17.73 12.81 5.49
N ILE A 26 17.09 11.65 5.30
CA ILE A 26 17.73 10.34 5.45
C ILE A 26 18.93 10.21 4.49
N PHE A 27 18.74 10.54 3.22
CA PHE A 27 19.83 10.48 2.23
C PHE A 27 20.98 11.42 2.58
N SER A 28 20.70 12.60 3.14
CA SER A 28 21.74 13.51 3.62
C SER A 28 22.54 12.91 4.77
N MET A 29 21.90 12.15 5.66
CA MET A 29 22.58 11.48 6.77
C MET A 29 23.41 10.28 6.30
N SER A 30 22.98 9.60 5.25
CA SER A 30 23.67 8.46 4.64
C SER A 30 24.96 8.82 3.92
N LEU A 31 25.18 10.09 3.59
CA LEU A 31 26.43 10.55 2.99
C LEU A 31 27.57 10.71 4.02
N PHE A 32 27.27 10.70 5.32
CA PHE A 32 28.30 10.74 6.35
C PHE A 32 29.03 9.39 6.46
N SER A 33 30.35 9.46 6.67
CA SER A 33 31.19 8.27 6.85
C SER A 33 30.78 7.41 8.05
N GLY A 34 31.25 6.16 8.11
CA GLY A 34 31.03 5.27 9.27
C GLY A 34 31.59 5.85 10.56
N THR A 35 32.68 6.60 10.47
CA THR A 35 33.33 7.31 11.57
C THR A 35 32.55 8.54 12.04
N GLU A 36 32.13 9.42 11.12
CA GLU A 36 31.35 10.62 11.48
C GLU A 36 29.99 10.25 12.09
N SER A 37 29.31 9.25 11.51
CA SER A 37 28.05 8.74 12.10
C SER A 37 28.26 8.07 13.46
N GLY A 38 29.40 7.40 13.65
CA GLY A 38 29.80 6.80 14.92
C GLY A 38 30.09 7.85 15.99
N GLU A 39 30.71 8.96 15.62
CA GLU A 39 30.95 10.11 16.51
C GLU A 39 29.65 10.80 16.89
N MET A 40 28.72 11.01 15.94
CA MET A 40 27.42 11.63 16.22
C MET A 40 26.56 10.78 17.18
N SER A 41 26.69 9.45 17.11
CA SER A 41 25.99 8.51 18.01
C SER A 41 26.77 8.17 19.29
N SER A 42 28.03 8.61 19.40
CA SER A 42 28.91 8.29 20.53
C SER A 42 28.38 8.84 21.86
N GLY A 43 27.90 10.09 21.88
CA GLY A 43 27.38 10.71 23.11
C GLY A 43 26.17 9.96 23.68
N LEU A 44 25.26 9.52 22.82
CA LEU A 44 24.09 8.74 23.22
C LEU A 44 24.48 7.34 23.70
N SER A 45 25.47 6.73 23.05
CA SER A 45 26.01 5.43 23.44
C SER A 45 26.78 5.46 24.76
N VAL A 46 27.54 6.51 25.04
CA VAL A 46 28.21 6.71 26.34
C VAL A 46 27.17 6.83 27.47
N ASN A 47 26.09 7.56 27.24
CA ASN A 47 25.00 7.68 28.21
C ASN A 47 24.28 6.34 28.45
N ILE A 48 24.04 5.55 27.40
CA ILE A 48 23.45 4.21 27.59
C ILE A 48 24.44 3.29 28.31
N LYS A 49 25.74 3.36 28.00
CA LYS A 49 26.77 2.55 28.66
C LYS A 49 26.87 2.87 30.15
N SER A 50 26.87 4.16 30.52
CA SER A 50 26.92 4.57 31.93
C SER A 50 25.68 4.12 32.71
N LEU A 51 24.49 4.19 32.10
CA LEU A 51 23.27 3.63 32.67
C LEU A 51 23.37 2.10 32.82
N LEU A 52 23.85 1.40 31.80
CA LEU A 52 23.98 -0.06 31.81
C LEU A 52 24.95 -0.54 32.90
N ASP A 53 26.07 0.15 33.07
CA ASP A 53 27.08 -0.14 34.10
C ASP A 53 26.54 0.16 35.52
N SER A 54 25.63 1.13 35.65
CA SER A 54 24.98 1.45 36.93
C SER A 54 23.90 0.46 37.35
N VAL A 55 23.20 -0.16 36.38
CA VAL A 55 22.08 -1.08 36.62
C VAL A 55 22.55 -2.54 36.67
N PHE A 56 23.52 -2.92 35.84
CA PHE A 56 24.02 -4.29 35.73
C PHE A 56 25.50 -4.36 36.10
N VAL A 57 25.79 -4.84 37.31
CA VAL A 57 27.15 -5.17 37.74
C VAL A 57 27.69 -6.29 36.84
N ASN A 58 28.88 -6.11 36.26
CA ASN A 58 29.58 -7.06 35.36
C ASN A 58 29.05 -7.19 33.91
N ASN A 59 28.45 -6.15 33.31
CA ASN A 59 28.18 -6.22 31.87
C ASN A 59 29.49 -6.19 31.05
N THR A 60 29.59 -7.05 30.03
CA THR A 60 30.76 -7.18 29.14
C THR A 60 30.56 -6.46 27.80
N ILE A 61 29.51 -5.63 27.69
CA ILE A 61 29.16 -4.98 26.43
C ILE A 61 30.14 -3.84 26.17
N SER A 62 30.84 -3.92 25.04
CA SER A 62 31.76 -2.87 24.60
C SER A 62 31.01 -1.63 24.10
N LEU A 63 31.62 -0.46 24.28
CA LEU A 63 31.11 0.80 23.73
C LEU A 63 30.97 0.75 22.20
N SER A 64 31.88 0.04 21.51
CA SER A 64 31.82 -0.14 20.06
C SER A 64 30.58 -0.93 19.62
N THR A 65 30.22 -1.99 20.35
CA THR A 65 29.00 -2.76 20.05
C THR A 65 27.76 -1.89 20.27
N LEU A 66 27.77 -1.10 21.33
CA LEU A 66 26.66 -0.20 21.64
C LEU A 66 26.50 0.91 20.59
N ASN A 67 27.60 1.50 20.11
CA ASN A 67 27.58 2.45 18.99
C ASN A 67 26.92 1.84 17.75
N ILE A 68 27.27 0.60 17.41
CA ILE A 68 26.66 -0.11 16.26
C ILE A 68 25.16 -0.31 16.48
N VAL A 69 24.74 -0.74 17.68
CA VAL A 69 23.33 -0.95 18.01
C VAL A 69 22.54 0.35 17.96
N VAL A 70 23.06 1.43 18.55
CA VAL A 70 22.42 2.75 18.56
C VAL A 70 22.29 3.28 17.13
N ARG A 71 23.34 3.17 16.31
CA ARG A 71 23.32 3.58 14.91
C ARG A 71 22.28 2.79 14.11
N LYS A 72 22.31 1.46 14.18
CA LYS A 72 21.33 0.60 13.48
C LYS A 72 19.90 0.84 13.98
N GLY A 73 19.73 1.10 15.28
CA GLY A 73 18.44 1.48 15.86
C GLY A 73 17.93 2.83 15.36
N ALA A 74 18.81 3.81 15.16
CA ALA A 74 18.46 5.10 14.57
C ALA A 74 17.97 4.94 13.13
N HIS A 75 18.65 4.15 12.29
CA HIS A 75 18.19 3.85 10.93
C HIS A 75 16.80 3.20 10.93
N VAL A 76 16.57 2.18 11.77
CA VAL A 76 15.24 1.56 11.93
C VAL A 76 14.17 2.61 12.29
N PHE A 77 14.49 3.52 13.19
CA PHE A 77 13.57 4.57 13.66
C PHE A 77 13.27 5.61 12.56
N GLU A 78 14.29 6.06 11.83
CA GLU A 78 14.14 6.98 10.69
C GLU A 78 13.24 6.37 9.61
N TYR A 79 13.49 5.12 9.25
CA TYR A 79 12.66 4.40 8.29
C TYR A 79 11.26 4.11 8.81
N MET A 80 11.07 3.90 10.11
CA MET A 80 9.75 3.81 10.72
C MET A 80 8.97 5.12 10.54
N ILE A 81 9.59 6.27 10.79
CA ILE A 81 8.98 7.59 10.52
C ILE A 81 8.67 7.74 9.02
N LEU A 82 9.59 7.33 8.15
CA LEU A 82 9.38 7.35 6.71
C LEU A 82 8.15 6.51 6.31
N GLY A 83 8.04 5.28 6.83
CA GLY A 83 6.89 4.39 6.61
C GLY A 83 5.55 4.99 7.05
N ILE A 84 5.54 5.71 8.18
CA ILE A 84 4.36 6.45 8.65
C ILE A 84 4.00 7.57 7.66
N SER A 85 4.99 8.33 7.16
CA SER A 85 4.73 9.39 6.17
C SER A 85 4.14 8.80 4.88
N TYR A 86 4.67 7.66 4.43
CA TYR A 86 4.18 6.94 3.25
C TYR A 86 2.75 6.44 3.43
N PHE A 87 2.33 6.06 4.64
CA PHE A 87 0.95 5.72 4.92
C PHE A 87 -0.01 6.89 4.63
N PHE A 88 0.29 8.09 5.13
CA PHE A 88 -0.54 9.27 4.89
C PHE A 88 -0.54 9.66 3.41
N THR A 89 0.62 9.65 2.75
CA THR A 89 0.73 9.91 1.32
C THR A 89 -0.07 8.89 0.51
N ALA A 90 0.04 7.60 0.83
CA ALA A 90 -0.69 6.53 0.16
C ALA A 90 -2.22 6.65 0.33
N ARG A 91 -2.68 7.07 1.51
CA ARG A 91 -4.10 7.32 1.78
C ARG A 91 -4.66 8.44 0.91
N GLU A 92 -3.96 9.57 0.82
CA GLU A 92 -4.41 10.73 0.06
C GLU A 92 -4.34 10.49 -1.46
N TRP A 93 -3.28 9.83 -1.93
CA TRP A 93 -3.05 9.51 -3.33
C TRP A 93 -3.75 8.22 -3.79
N ARG A 94 -4.40 7.50 -2.87
CA ARG A 94 -5.01 6.18 -3.09
C ARG A 94 -4.03 5.20 -3.72
N LEU A 95 -2.78 5.20 -3.25
CA LEU A 95 -1.79 4.21 -3.66
C LEU A 95 -2.16 2.85 -3.08
N SER A 96 -1.74 1.77 -3.74
CA SER A 96 -1.92 0.43 -3.20
C SER A 96 -0.75 0.04 -2.31
N ILE A 97 -0.99 -0.85 -1.35
CA ILE A 97 0.03 -1.37 -0.43
C ILE A 97 1.27 -1.85 -1.20
N LEU A 98 1.08 -2.63 -2.27
CA LEU A 98 2.20 -3.13 -3.08
C LEU A 98 3.05 -2.00 -3.67
N LYS A 99 2.44 -0.89 -4.11
CA LYS A 99 3.19 0.25 -4.67
C LYS A 99 4.01 0.93 -3.59
N VAL A 100 3.44 1.07 -2.39
CA VAL A 100 4.13 1.67 -1.25
C VAL A 100 5.31 0.81 -0.82
N LEU A 101 5.14 -0.52 -0.75
CA LEU A 101 6.22 -1.44 -0.41
C LEU A 101 7.34 -1.43 -1.46
N VAL A 102 7.02 -1.40 -2.75
CA VAL A 102 8.03 -1.28 -3.82
C VAL A 102 8.79 0.04 -3.71
N LEU A 103 8.09 1.16 -3.51
CA LEU A 103 8.75 2.46 -3.33
C LEU A 103 9.63 2.49 -2.08
N GLY A 104 9.14 1.93 -0.96
CA GLY A 104 9.92 1.80 0.29
C GLY A 104 11.18 0.96 0.13
N LEU A 105 11.10 -0.16 -0.60
CA LEU A 105 12.26 -0.99 -0.89
C LEU A 105 13.26 -0.27 -1.81
N LEU A 106 12.77 0.46 -2.82
CA LEU A 106 13.63 1.26 -3.69
C LEU A 106 14.33 2.38 -2.91
N THR A 107 13.64 3.03 -1.96
CA THR A 107 14.28 4.04 -1.11
C THR A 107 15.35 3.45 -0.21
N ALA A 108 15.09 2.30 0.44
CA ALA A 108 16.08 1.61 1.27
C ALA A 108 17.31 1.15 0.43
N THR A 109 17.06 0.64 -0.77
CA THR A 109 18.14 0.24 -1.67
C THR A 109 18.97 1.44 -2.13
N ALA A 110 18.32 2.55 -2.47
CA ALA A 110 19.01 3.77 -2.86
C ALA A 110 19.86 4.34 -1.72
N ASP A 111 19.37 4.26 -0.49
CA ASP A 111 20.08 4.71 0.69
C ASP A 111 21.34 3.88 0.96
N GLU A 112 21.25 2.55 0.93
CA GLU A 112 22.41 1.67 1.09
C GLU A 112 23.46 1.92 -0.01
N LEU A 113 23.01 2.18 -1.24
CA LEU A 113 23.92 2.54 -2.33
C LEU A 113 24.60 3.89 -2.09
N LEU A 114 23.92 4.87 -1.48
CA LEU A 114 24.51 6.15 -1.08
C LEU A 114 25.50 5.96 0.08
N GLN A 115 25.19 5.11 1.06
CA GLN A 115 26.09 4.79 2.17
C GLN A 115 27.36 4.07 1.71
N ASN A 116 27.33 3.40 0.56
CA ASN A 116 28.49 2.74 -0.02
C ASN A 116 29.40 3.69 -0.82
N ILE A 117 29.08 4.98 -0.93
CA ILE A 117 29.93 5.96 -1.62
C ILE A 117 31.20 6.26 -0.79
N PRO A 118 31.11 6.50 0.54
CA PRO A 118 32.29 6.53 1.41
C PRO A 118 33.08 5.20 1.40
N ILE A 119 34.42 5.30 1.41
CA ILE A 119 35.37 4.18 1.20
C ILE A 119 35.35 3.14 2.34
N ASP A 120 34.72 3.43 3.48
CA ASP A 120 34.74 2.62 4.70
C ASP A 120 33.51 1.72 4.89
N ARG A 121 32.58 1.66 3.92
CA ARG A 121 31.35 0.87 4.02
C ARG A 121 31.19 -0.12 2.88
N THR A 122 30.47 -1.22 3.15
CA THR A 122 30.16 -2.24 2.14
C THR A 122 28.66 -2.46 2.12
N ALA A 123 28.06 -2.34 0.94
CA ALA A 123 26.63 -2.59 0.76
C ALA A 123 26.25 -4.01 1.21
N SER A 124 25.20 -4.10 2.01
CA SER A 124 24.73 -5.32 2.66
C SER A 124 23.24 -5.49 2.47
N ALA A 125 22.85 -6.59 1.82
CA ALA A 125 21.43 -6.91 1.64
C ALA A 125 20.71 -7.11 2.98
N LEU A 126 21.42 -7.59 4.00
CA LEU A 126 20.85 -7.70 5.35
C LEU A 126 20.51 -6.33 5.92
N ASP A 127 21.32 -5.31 5.65
CA ASP A 127 21.07 -3.98 6.18
C ASP A 127 19.82 -3.34 5.51
N ILE A 128 19.71 -3.49 4.19
CA ILE A 128 18.51 -3.08 3.42
C ILE A 128 17.25 -3.74 3.96
N PHE A 129 17.22 -5.08 4.10
CA PHE A 129 15.99 -5.80 4.41
C PHE A 129 15.61 -5.76 5.89
N LEU A 130 16.59 -5.85 6.79
CA LEU A 130 16.33 -6.02 8.22
C LEU A 130 16.17 -4.68 8.94
N TYR A 131 17.01 -3.69 8.64
CA TYR A 131 17.01 -2.42 9.37
C TYR A 131 16.18 -1.38 8.63
N ASP A 132 16.52 -1.07 7.37
CA ASP A 132 15.87 0.03 6.64
C ASP A 132 14.45 -0.33 6.20
N PHE A 133 14.32 -1.33 5.34
CA PHE A 133 13.02 -1.80 4.88
C PHE A 133 12.20 -2.42 6.03
N GLY A 134 12.87 -3.05 7.00
CA GLY A 134 12.25 -3.54 8.23
C GLY A 134 11.60 -2.41 9.04
N GLY A 135 12.34 -1.35 9.32
CA GLY A 135 11.82 -0.14 9.98
C GLY A 135 10.66 0.47 9.21
N PHE A 136 10.79 0.57 7.87
CA PHE A 136 9.72 1.07 7.01
C PHE A 136 8.43 0.25 7.12
N ILE A 137 8.53 -1.08 7.07
CA ILE A 137 7.39 -1.99 7.24
C ILE A 137 6.75 -1.82 8.62
N LEU A 138 7.56 -1.70 9.68
CA LEU A 138 7.05 -1.50 11.03
C LEU A 138 6.18 -0.23 11.12
N GLY A 139 6.70 0.90 10.63
CA GLY A 139 5.97 2.17 10.66
C GLY A 139 4.71 2.17 9.78
N PHE A 140 4.84 1.74 8.53
CA PHE A 140 3.73 1.65 7.60
C PHE A 140 2.66 0.64 8.06
N GLY A 141 3.09 -0.54 8.52
CA GLY A 141 2.24 -1.61 9.01
C GLY A 141 1.46 -1.24 10.28
N LEU A 142 2.11 -0.60 11.24
CA LEU A 142 1.46 -0.11 12.47
C LEU A 142 0.31 0.85 12.13
N PHE A 143 0.55 1.83 11.25
CA PHE A 143 -0.49 2.79 10.86
C PHE A 143 -1.58 2.15 10.01
N MET A 144 -1.25 1.16 9.20
CA MET A 144 -2.24 0.32 8.52
C MET A 144 -3.16 -0.39 9.51
N LEU A 145 -2.63 -0.98 10.58
CA LEU A 145 -3.44 -1.67 11.59
C LEU A 145 -4.36 -0.72 12.37
N ILE A 146 -3.88 0.50 12.67
CA ILE A 146 -4.63 1.49 13.45
C ILE A 146 -5.71 2.16 12.57
N PHE A 147 -5.34 2.59 11.36
CA PHE A 147 -6.16 3.51 10.56
C PHE A 147 -6.74 2.92 9.28
N ASN A 148 -6.31 1.74 8.84
CA ASN A 148 -6.83 1.09 7.62
C ASN A 148 -7.81 -0.06 7.91
N LYS A 149 -8.65 0.11 8.93
CA LYS A 149 -9.68 -0.88 9.27
C LYS A 149 -10.84 -0.79 8.28
N LYS A 150 -11.08 -1.87 7.53
CA LYS A 150 -12.27 -1.99 6.68
C LYS A 150 -13.45 -2.43 7.54
N TYR A 151 -14.44 -1.55 7.66
CA TYR A 151 -15.72 -1.91 8.29
C TYR A 151 -16.61 -2.58 7.24
N ASN A 152 -16.89 -3.87 7.41
CA ASN A 152 -17.86 -4.63 6.60
C ASN A 152 -19.19 -4.79 7.36
N LEU A 153 -19.70 -3.73 7.97
CA LEU A 153 -21.03 -3.76 8.59
C LEU A 153 -22.08 -3.49 7.52
N SER A 154 -23.15 -4.27 7.51
CA SER A 154 -24.36 -3.99 6.73
C SER A 154 -25.13 -2.81 7.32
N ASP A 155 -25.93 -2.14 6.48
CA ASP A 155 -26.75 -0.99 6.90
C ASP A 155 -27.66 -1.36 8.09
N TYR A 156 -28.19 -2.59 8.10
CA TYR A 156 -29.01 -3.13 9.18
C TYR A 156 -28.22 -3.27 10.50
N GLU A 157 -26.99 -3.78 10.45
CA GLU A 157 -26.13 -3.87 11.64
C GLU A 157 -25.74 -2.49 12.18
N ILE A 158 -25.49 -1.51 11.30
CA ILE A 158 -25.19 -0.14 11.72
C ILE A 158 -26.41 0.47 12.42
N TYR A 159 -27.61 0.28 11.87
CA TYR A 159 -28.85 0.74 12.47
C TYR A 159 -29.08 0.12 13.85
N ASN A 160 -28.96 -1.20 13.99
CA ASN A 160 -29.12 -1.88 15.27
C ASN A 160 -28.12 -1.38 16.33
N LYS A 161 -26.86 -1.18 15.94
CA LYS A 161 -25.82 -0.64 16.84
C LYS A 161 -26.06 0.81 17.25
N LEU A 162 -26.69 1.60 16.38
CA LEU A 162 -27.08 2.97 16.71
C LEU A 162 -28.25 2.96 17.69
N GLN A 163 -29.24 2.09 17.47
CA GLN A 163 -30.39 1.92 18.36
C GLN A 163 -29.99 1.39 19.75
N SER A 164 -29.00 0.50 19.82
CA SER A 164 -28.43 -0.01 21.08
C SER A 164 -27.43 0.94 21.77
N ASN A 165 -27.23 2.16 21.23
CA ASN A 165 -26.24 3.13 21.71
C ASN A 165 -24.77 2.61 21.74
N GLU A 166 -24.45 1.53 21.03
CA GLU A 166 -23.07 1.02 20.90
C GLU A 166 -22.18 1.94 20.05
N ILE A 167 -22.78 2.71 19.14
CA ILE A 167 -22.08 3.66 18.27
C ILE A 167 -22.76 5.02 18.30
N SER A 168 -21.97 6.09 18.18
CA SER A 168 -22.51 7.45 18.12
C SER A 168 -23.17 7.75 16.77
N PRO A 169 -24.12 8.70 16.69
CA PRO A 169 -24.74 9.12 15.43
C PRO A 169 -23.72 9.56 14.38
N ARG A 170 -22.66 10.25 14.80
CA ARG A 170 -21.55 10.66 13.92
C ARG A 170 -20.79 9.46 13.36
N LYS A 171 -20.61 8.40 14.16
CA LYS A 171 -19.91 7.16 13.76
C LYS A 171 -20.79 6.31 12.84
N ALA A 172 -22.09 6.21 13.11
CA ALA A 172 -23.06 5.56 12.24
C ALA A 172 -23.15 6.25 10.87
N TYR A 173 -23.26 7.58 10.86
CA TYR A 173 -23.22 8.39 9.63
C TYR A 173 -21.94 8.12 8.83
N LYS A 174 -20.79 8.01 9.52
CA LYS A 174 -19.51 7.70 8.87
C LYS A 174 -19.50 6.32 8.22
N TYR A 175 -20.06 5.30 8.85
CA TYR A 175 -20.13 3.95 8.27
C TYR A 175 -21.08 3.88 7.07
N LEU A 176 -22.22 4.58 7.12
CA LEU A 176 -23.21 4.58 6.05
C LEU A 176 -22.77 5.41 4.83
N TYR A 177 -22.13 6.57 5.08
CA TYR A 177 -21.94 7.58 4.04
C TYR A 177 -20.49 8.01 3.80
N SER A 178 -19.55 7.70 4.70
CA SER A 178 -18.16 8.09 4.45
C SER A 178 -17.52 7.14 3.45
N SER A 179 -17.06 7.70 2.33
CA SER A 179 -16.10 7.03 1.47
C SER A 179 -14.72 7.04 2.16
N GLU A 180 -14.57 6.33 3.26
CA GLU A 180 -13.27 6.26 3.92
C GLU A 180 -12.22 5.72 2.94
N SER A 181 -11.13 6.45 2.82
CA SER A 181 -9.98 6.19 1.94
C SER A 181 -9.13 5.05 2.50
N TYR A 182 -9.71 3.85 2.57
CA TYR A 182 -8.91 2.67 2.88
C TYR A 182 -7.90 2.43 1.75
N ILE A 183 -6.66 2.18 2.13
CA ILE A 183 -5.58 1.81 1.23
C ILE A 183 -5.85 0.37 0.78
N ARG A 184 -5.98 0.19 -0.53
CA ARG A 184 -6.21 -1.12 -1.15
C ARG A 184 -4.91 -1.91 -1.23
N PHE A 185 -4.99 -3.23 -1.13
CA PHE A 185 -3.79 -4.08 -1.30
C PHE A 185 -3.19 -3.97 -2.71
N THR A 186 -4.04 -4.03 -3.74
CA THR A 186 -3.70 -3.67 -5.13
C THR A 186 -4.74 -2.71 -5.70
N ASN A 187 -4.29 -1.78 -6.56
CA ASN A 187 -5.19 -0.88 -7.28
C ASN A 187 -5.68 -1.49 -8.60
N ASN A 188 -4.86 -2.38 -9.17
CA ASN A 188 -5.13 -2.98 -10.46
C ASN A 188 -5.78 -4.36 -10.29
N ALA A 189 -6.66 -4.68 -11.22
CA ALA A 189 -7.06 -6.06 -11.46
C ALA A 189 -5.87 -6.81 -12.06
N HIS A 190 -5.69 -8.06 -11.66
CA HIS A 190 -4.73 -8.96 -12.29
C HIS A 190 -5.44 -10.05 -13.09
N PHE A 191 -6.71 -10.29 -12.77
CA PHE A 191 -7.51 -11.32 -13.43
C PHE A 191 -8.91 -10.81 -13.78
N VAL A 192 -9.49 -11.46 -14.78
CA VAL A 192 -10.86 -11.25 -15.22
C VAL A 192 -11.60 -12.57 -15.11
N LYS A 193 -12.68 -12.60 -14.34
CA LYS A 193 -13.62 -13.71 -14.32
C LYS A 193 -14.77 -13.41 -15.27
N LEU A 194 -14.88 -14.24 -16.30
CA LEU A 194 -15.94 -14.19 -17.29
C LEU A 194 -17.04 -15.20 -16.95
N ARG A 195 -18.29 -14.81 -17.17
CA ARG A 195 -19.43 -15.72 -17.15
C ARG A 195 -20.38 -15.32 -18.27
N ILE A 196 -20.62 -16.24 -19.18
CA ILE A 196 -21.53 -16.07 -20.32
C ILE A 196 -22.76 -16.95 -20.07
N ILE A 197 -23.94 -16.39 -20.25
CA ILE A 197 -25.23 -17.06 -20.06
C ILE A 197 -26.03 -16.89 -21.33
N ILE A 198 -26.37 -18.03 -21.96
CA ILE A 198 -27.18 -18.11 -23.17
C ILE A 198 -28.49 -18.82 -22.76
N PRO A 199 -29.61 -18.08 -22.64
CA PRO A 199 -30.82 -18.59 -22.01
C PRO A 199 -31.44 -19.79 -22.75
N ASP A 200 -31.36 -19.82 -24.08
CA ASP A 200 -32.00 -20.85 -24.91
C ASP A 200 -31.12 -22.11 -25.05
N GLU A 201 -29.88 -22.08 -24.57
CA GLU A 201 -28.92 -23.19 -24.68
C GLU A 201 -28.24 -23.49 -23.34
N ALA A 202 -28.93 -24.26 -22.50
CA ALA A 202 -28.42 -24.64 -21.17
C ALA A 202 -27.09 -25.43 -21.25
N LYS A 203 -26.93 -26.30 -22.26
CA LYS A 203 -25.69 -27.09 -22.46
C LYS A 203 -24.49 -26.19 -22.79
N VAL A 204 -24.67 -25.20 -23.66
CA VAL A 204 -23.61 -24.27 -24.04
C VAL A 204 -23.27 -23.34 -22.88
N THR A 205 -24.28 -22.85 -22.15
CA THR A 205 -24.04 -22.10 -20.91
C THR A 205 -23.23 -22.90 -19.90
N LYS A 206 -23.54 -24.18 -19.70
CA LYS A 206 -22.80 -25.05 -18.79
C LYS A 206 -21.35 -25.25 -19.27
N PHE A 207 -21.14 -25.52 -20.55
CA PHE A 207 -19.81 -25.63 -21.14
C PHE A 207 -18.98 -24.36 -20.93
N LEU A 208 -19.52 -23.19 -21.29
CA LEU A 208 -18.84 -21.89 -21.12
C LEU A 208 -18.56 -21.59 -19.64
N SER A 209 -19.44 -21.99 -18.74
CA SER A 209 -19.24 -21.82 -17.29
C SER A 209 -18.07 -22.65 -16.74
N VAL A 210 -17.81 -23.83 -17.32
CA VAL A 210 -16.66 -24.68 -16.99
C VAL A 210 -15.40 -24.12 -17.63
N LEU A 211 -15.47 -23.73 -18.92
CA LEU A 211 -14.34 -23.16 -19.65
C LEU A 211 -13.77 -21.91 -18.98
N PHE A 212 -14.65 -21.02 -18.49
CA PHE A 212 -14.27 -19.79 -17.78
C PHE A 212 -14.36 -19.91 -16.25
N PHE A 213 -14.24 -21.12 -15.71
CA PHE A 213 -14.23 -21.33 -14.27
C PHE A 213 -13.04 -20.62 -13.59
N PHE A 214 -11.86 -20.75 -14.21
CA PHE A 214 -10.63 -20.11 -13.76
C PHE A 214 -10.55 -18.64 -14.18
N PRO A 215 -10.07 -17.73 -13.31
CA PRO A 215 -9.84 -16.34 -13.66
C PRO A 215 -8.78 -16.23 -14.78
N ILE A 216 -9.08 -15.44 -15.82
CA ILE A 216 -8.19 -15.23 -16.95
C ILE A 216 -7.21 -14.11 -16.61
N PRO A 217 -5.88 -14.28 -16.78
CA PRO A 217 -4.92 -13.20 -16.64
C PRO A 217 -5.33 -11.96 -17.44
N LEU A 218 -5.28 -10.80 -16.82
CA LEU A 218 -5.72 -9.55 -17.44
C LEU A 218 -4.94 -9.24 -18.73
N VAL A 219 -3.68 -9.68 -18.83
CA VAL A 219 -2.85 -9.54 -20.03
C VAL A 219 -3.47 -10.30 -21.21
N LEU A 220 -3.88 -11.56 -21.01
CA LEU A 220 -4.54 -12.35 -22.05
C LEU A 220 -5.90 -11.75 -22.45
N PHE A 221 -6.66 -11.27 -21.45
CA PHE A 221 -7.91 -10.58 -21.72
C PHE A 221 -7.71 -9.32 -22.57
N LYS A 222 -6.67 -8.51 -22.29
CA LYS A 222 -6.32 -7.33 -23.09
C LYS A 222 -5.93 -7.67 -24.52
N LEU A 223 -5.16 -8.75 -24.71
CA LEU A 223 -4.81 -9.24 -26.04
C LEU A 223 -6.05 -9.70 -26.82
N ALA A 224 -7.07 -10.21 -26.14
CA ALA A 224 -8.31 -10.67 -26.76
C ALA A 224 -9.27 -9.53 -27.17
N ILE A 225 -9.28 -8.38 -26.46
CA ILE A 225 -10.24 -7.28 -26.68
C ILE A 225 -10.30 -6.78 -28.15
N PRO A 226 -9.18 -6.57 -28.87
CA PRO A 226 -9.21 -6.14 -30.26
C PRO A 226 -10.03 -7.07 -31.16
N PHE A 227 -9.97 -8.39 -30.90
CA PHE A 227 -10.62 -9.42 -31.70
C PHE A 227 -12.13 -9.54 -31.48
N ILE A 228 -12.67 -8.91 -30.43
CA ILE A 228 -14.10 -8.94 -30.13
C ILE A 228 -14.81 -7.89 -31.01
N LYS A 229 -15.85 -8.31 -31.72
CA LYS A 229 -16.72 -7.43 -32.53
C LYS A 229 -17.76 -6.78 -31.61
N PHE A 230 -17.48 -5.56 -31.17
CA PHE A 230 -18.36 -4.81 -30.26
C PHE A 230 -19.62 -4.28 -30.94
N ASP A 231 -19.61 -4.16 -32.27
CA ASP A 231 -20.68 -3.56 -33.08
C ASP A 231 -22.03 -4.31 -33.00
N LYS A 232 -22.04 -5.53 -32.43
CA LYS A 232 -23.24 -6.34 -32.21
C LYS A 232 -23.71 -6.39 -30.74
N MET A 233 -22.98 -5.77 -29.82
CA MET A 233 -23.32 -5.74 -28.41
C MET A 233 -23.76 -4.32 -28.03
N ASP A 234 -24.93 -4.20 -27.41
CA ASP A 234 -25.45 -2.93 -26.92
C ASP A 234 -24.67 -2.51 -25.67
N MET A 235 -23.47 -1.96 -25.89
CA MET A 235 -22.58 -1.51 -24.82
C MET A 235 -22.51 0.02 -24.80
N PRO A 236 -22.84 0.67 -23.67
CA PRO A 236 -22.73 2.11 -23.51
C PRO A 236 -21.27 2.58 -23.35
N ILE A 237 -20.29 1.73 -23.65
CA ILE A 237 -18.87 1.94 -23.40
C ILE A 237 -18.00 1.52 -24.59
N THR A 238 -17.01 2.33 -24.90
CA THR A 238 -16.03 2.05 -25.96
C THR A 238 -15.02 0.97 -25.54
N LYS A 239 -14.32 0.36 -26.50
CA LYS A 239 -13.23 -0.61 -26.22
C LYS A 239 -12.14 -0.02 -25.32
N ALA A 240 -11.78 1.26 -25.52
CA ALA A 240 -10.78 1.95 -24.72
C ALA A 240 -11.25 2.20 -23.28
N GLU A 241 -12.51 2.57 -23.10
CA GLU A 241 -13.13 2.71 -21.78
C GLU A 241 -13.23 1.36 -21.07
N LEU A 242 -13.60 0.29 -21.78
CA LEU A 242 -13.60 -1.06 -21.24
C LEU A 242 -12.21 -1.46 -20.72
N ILE A 243 -11.13 -1.18 -21.45
CA ILE A 243 -9.76 -1.47 -20.97
C ILE A 243 -9.46 -0.69 -19.68
N LYS A 244 -9.82 0.60 -19.61
CA LYS A 244 -9.64 1.42 -18.40
C LYS A 244 -10.44 0.87 -17.21
N ILE A 245 -11.68 0.45 -17.45
CA ILE A 245 -12.57 -0.12 -16.46
C ILE A 245 -12.01 -1.46 -15.97
N VAL A 246 -11.62 -2.35 -16.89
CA VAL A 246 -11.18 -3.70 -16.54
C VAL A 246 -9.80 -3.69 -15.86
N ASN A 247 -8.98 -2.64 -16.05
CA ASN A 247 -7.75 -2.41 -15.27
C ASN A 247 -8.01 -2.17 -13.79
N SER A 248 -9.20 -1.68 -13.41
CA SER A 248 -9.54 -1.38 -12.03
C SER A 248 -10.08 -2.63 -11.32
N LYS A 249 -9.57 -2.92 -10.12
CA LYS A 249 -9.99 -4.08 -9.33
C LYS A 249 -11.41 -3.93 -8.74
N GLY A 250 -12.18 -5.01 -8.75
CA GLY A 250 -13.49 -5.11 -8.11
C GLY A 250 -14.66 -4.56 -8.91
N ILE A 251 -14.47 -4.31 -10.21
CA ILE A 251 -15.55 -3.88 -11.10
C ILE A 251 -16.30 -5.10 -11.62
N LYS A 252 -17.63 -5.00 -11.64
CA LYS A 252 -18.53 -5.98 -12.25
C LYS A 252 -19.32 -5.31 -13.36
N ILE A 253 -19.01 -5.67 -14.59
CA ILE A 253 -19.74 -5.24 -15.78
C ILE A 253 -20.75 -6.34 -16.13
N LYS A 254 -22.00 -5.96 -16.35
CA LYS A 254 -23.03 -6.84 -16.90
C LYS A 254 -23.43 -6.28 -18.25
N VAL A 255 -23.24 -7.07 -19.30
CA VAL A 255 -23.64 -6.75 -20.66
C VAL A 255 -24.81 -7.66 -21.00
N ASN A 256 -25.90 -7.07 -21.50
CA ASN A 256 -27.05 -7.81 -21.99
C ASN A 256 -27.13 -7.58 -23.50
N ALA A 257 -27.22 -8.65 -24.28
CA ALA A 257 -27.40 -8.55 -25.73
C ALA A 257 -28.89 -8.43 -26.09
N HIS A 258 -29.18 -7.93 -27.29
CA HIS A 258 -30.53 -7.92 -27.86
C HIS A 258 -31.14 -9.33 -27.97
N THR A 259 -30.28 -10.35 -28.13
CA THR A 259 -30.63 -11.78 -28.19
C THR A 259 -30.84 -12.43 -26.80
N LYS A 260 -31.07 -11.64 -25.74
CA LYS A 260 -31.23 -12.08 -24.33
C LYS A 260 -30.01 -12.73 -23.67
N GLU A 261 -28.89 -12.87 -24.38
CA GLU A 261 -27.62 -13.34 -23.83
C GLU A 261 -27.08 -12.36 -22.77
N LYS A 262 -26.39 -12.89 -21.75
CA LYS A 262 -25.80 -12.10 -20.68
C LYS A 262 -24.32 -12.44 -20.52
N VAL A 263 -23.47 -11.42 -20.57
CA VAL A 263 -22.04 -11.52 -20.30
C VAL A 263 -21.71 -10.75 -19.04
N ILE A 264 -21.12 -11.44 -18.07
CA ILE A 264 -20.69 -10.87 -16.80
C ILE A 264 -19.17 -10.90 -16.76
N ILE A 265 -18.58 -9.71 -16.63
CA ILE A 265 -17.14 -9.51 -16.49
C ILE A 265 -16.87 -9.01 -15.08
N LYS A 266 -16.12 -9.76 -14.28
CA LYS A 266 -15.68 -9.34 -12.94
C LYS A 266 -14.17 -9.24 -12.88
N THR A 267 -13.65 -8.08 -12.49
CA THR A 267 -12.21 -7.88 -12.28
C THR A 267 -11.79 -8.25 -10.87
N ILE A 268 -10.65 -8.95 -10.73
CA ILE A 268 -10.15 -9.53 -9.48
C ILE A 268 -8.67 -9.18 -9.28
#